data_AF-A0A7Z8QTT6-F1
#
_entry.id   AF-A0A7Z8QTT6-F1
#
_cell.length_a   1.000
_cell.length_b   1.000
_cell.length_c   1.000
_cell.angle_alpha   90.00
_cell.angle_beta   90.00
_cell.angle_gamma   90.00
#
_symmetry.space_group_name_H-M   'P 1'
#
loop_
_entity.id
_entity.type
_entity.pdbx_description
1 polymer ?
#
loop_
_entity_poly.entity_id
_entity_poly.type
_entity_poly.pdbx_seq_one_letter_code
_entity_poly.pdbx_strand_id
1 'polypeptide(L)'
;NKMDEKPFLTLNMSDLDEHIVPEVKKLTKSSFDVDAVVDAAGELKYLNQIKKTLQEQFKNPEENFVKFFTSKAYEGVQTAKVKAQFLEITSKALKQFLNDSINDRLKSAIGTNEEVAIKAQESPFQSVAVEAETTLEQGEEDNQKIVTTEEETDGFNIVKAILRVKLDVSRIAARDTQSYFGILCDDNNRKPLCRLYFNTKQKYIGITAGDKKEIRHPIENLDDIYGLSDKLLENAARFE
;
A
#
# COMPACT_ATOMS: atom_id res chain seq x y z
N ASN A 1 16.71 -45.21 -2.21
CA ASN A 1 16.72 -43.76 -1.91
C ASN A 1 15.45 -43.18 -2.48
N LYS A 2 14.45 -42.87 -1.63
CA LYS A 2 13.14 -42.36 -2.05
C LYS A 2 13.13 -40.88 -1.73
N MET A 3 13.04 -40.00 -2.73
CA MET A 3 12.96 -38.56 -2.48
C MET A 3 11.61 -38.21 -1.85
N ASP A 4 11.64 -37.20 -1.00
CA ASP A 4 10.45 -36.63 -0.35
C ASP A 4 9.48 -36.06 -1.40
N GLU A 5 8.16 -36.21 -1.21
CA GLU A 5 7.14 -35.73 -2.16
C GLU A 5 7.09 -34.20 -2.27
N LYS A 6 7.51 -33.49 -1.22
CA LYS A 6 7.56 -32.02 -1.18
C LYS A 6 9.02 -31.56 -1.11
N PRO A 7 9.46 -30.65 -2.01
CA PRO A 7 10.82 -30.12 -1.97
C PRO A 7 11.03 -29.34 -0.66
N PHE A 8 12.20 -29.53 -0.04
CA PHE A 8 12.60 -28.78 1.15
C PHE A 8 13.08 -27.36 0.82
N LEU A 9 13.51 -27.13 -0.42
CA LEU A 9 13.98 -25.85 -0.92
C LEU A 9 13.53 -25.65 -2.37
N THR A 10 12.88 -24.51 -2.63
CA THR A 10 12.57 -24.04 -3.99
C THR A 10 13.34 -22.75 -4.21
N LEU A 11 14.27 -22.76 -5.17
CA LEU A 11 15.10 -21.62 -5.50
C LEU A 11 14.64 -21.02 -6.83
N ASN A 12 14.29 -19.74 -6.84
CA ASN A 12 14.05 -19.01 -8.08
C ASN A 12 15.33 -18.27 -8.47
N MET A 13 15.97 -18.65 -9.58
CA MET A 13 17.21 -18.00 -10.01
C MET A 13 17.02 -16.55 -10.48
N SER A 14 15.79 -16.16 -10.84
CA SER A 14 15.45 -14.80 -11.24
C SER A 14 15.07 -13.90 -10.06
N ASP A 15 14.70 -14.49 -8.92
CA ASP A 15 14.28 -13.80 -7.70
C ASP A 15 14.88 -14.53 -6.48
N LEU A 16 16.15 -14.25 -6.21
CA LEU A 16 16.92 -14.94 -5.19
C LEU A 16 16.73 -14.25 -3.83
N ASP A 17 16.09 -14.94 -2.89
CA ASP A 17 16.01 -14.46 -1.50
C ASP A 17 17.41 -14.52 -0.87
N GLU A 18 17.97 -13.35 -0.49
CA GLU A 18 19.29 -13.25 0.14
C GLU A 18 19.40 -14.09 1.42
N HIS A 19 18.27 -14.37 2.09
CA HIS A 19 18.25 -15.22 3.29
C HIS A 19 18.46 -16.70 2.99
N ILE A 20 18.21 -17.15 1.75
CA ILE A 20 18.38 -18.53 1.31
C ILE A 20 19.85 -18.81 0.91
N VAL A 21 20.57 -17.79 0.44
CA VAL A 21 21.98 -17.89 0.01
C VAL A 21 22.91 -18.51 1.05
N PRO A 22 22.94 -18.09 2.34
CA PRO A 22 23.80 -18.70 3.34
C PRO A 22 23.43 -20.17 3.61
N GLU A 23 22.16 -20.53 3.50
CA GLU A 23 21.68 -21.89 3.71
C GLU A 23 22.08 -22.81 2.54
N VAL A 24 21.96 -22.34 1.30
CA VAL A 24 22.45 -23.07 0.10
C VAL A 24 23.97 -23.26 0.16
N LYS A 25 24.70 -22.31 0.72
CA LYS A 25 26.16 -22.41 0.89
C LYS A 25 26.56 -23.56 1.81
N LYS A 26 25.78 -23.84 2.86
CA LYS A 26 26.00 -25.01 3.74
C LYS A 26 25.79 -26.35 3.03
N LEU A 27 24.99 -26.36 1.96
CA LEU A 27 24.72 -27.55 1.14
C LEU A 27 25.81 -27.80 0.08
N THR A 28 26.88 -26.99 0.02
CA THR A 28 27.96 -27.16 -0.97
C THR A 28 28.96 -28.24 -0.56
N LYS A 29 29.57 -28.90 -1.57
CA LYS A 29 30.50 -30.02 -1.40
C LYS A 29 31.65 -29.77 -0.41
N SER A 30 32.08 -28.52 -0.28
CA SER A 30 33.19 -28.10 0.57
C SER A 30 32.87 -28.13 2.07
N SER A 31 31.59 -28.02 2.43
CA SER A 31 31.10 -27.93 3.82
C SER A 31 30.05 -29.02 4.11
N PHE A 32 30.06 -30.10 3.34
CA PHE A 32 29.01 -31.11 3.31
C PHE A 32 29.13 -32.05 4.53
N ASP A 33 28.13 -31.97 5.41
CA ASP A 33 27.92 -32.85 6.56
C ASP A 33 26.50 -33.44 6.48
N VAL A 34 26.38 -34.76 6.42
CA VAL A 34 25.11 -35.44 6.13
C VAL A 34 24.09 -35.19 7.23
N ASP A 35 24.48 -35.25 8.50
CA ASP A 35 23.56 -35.07 9.62
C ASP A 35 23.12 -33.61 9.72
N ALA A 36 24.06 -32.67 9.59
CA ALA A 36 23.76 -31.24 9.58
C ALA A 36 22.90 -30.81 8.37
N VAL A 37 23.09 -31.45 7.20
CA VAL A 37 22.30 -31.18 5.99
C VAL A 37 20.86 -31.67 6.15
N VAL A 38 20.65 -32.84 6.77
CA VAL A 38 19.30 -33.38 7.00
C VAL A 38 18.53 -32.49 7.99
N ASP A 39 19.18 -32.07 9.07
CA ASP A 39 18.56 -31.17 10.06
C ASP A 39 18.26 -29.80 9.45
N ALA A 40 19.23 -29.18 8.74
CA ALA A 40 19.03 -27.91 8.06
C ALA A 40 17.95 -28.00 6.97
N ALA A 41 17.89 -29.10 6.23
CA ALA A 41 16.83 -29.33 5.24
C ALA A 41 15.44 -29.49 5.90
N GLY A 42 15.38 -30.14 7.06
CA GLY A 42 14.16 -30.25 7.86
C GLY A 42 13.67 -28.88 8.32
N GLU A 43 14.55 -28.08 8.91
CA GLU A 43 14.23 -26.72 9.34
C GLU A 43 13.79 -25.82 8.18
N LEU A 44 14.51 -25.84 7.05
CA LEU A 44 14.16 -25.09 5.85
C LEU A 44 12.79 -25.49 5.28
N LYS A 45 12.46 -26.77 5.29
CA LYS A 45 11.16 -27.28 4.84
C LYS A 45 10.03 -26.69 5.67
N TYR A 46 10.14 -26.74 6.99
CA TYR A 46 9.11 -26.20 7.89
C TYR A 46 9.07 -24.67 7.85
N LEU A 47 10.21 -24.00 7.78
CA LEU A 47 10.30 -22.55 7.68
C LEU A 47 9.59 -22.06 6.40
N ASN A 48 9.89 -22.68 5.24
CA ASN A 48 9.24 -22.32 3.99
C ASN A 48 7.74 -22.60 4.02
N GLN A 49 7.30 -23.70 4.62
CA GLN A 49 5.88 -23.99 4.79
C GLN A 49 5.19 -22.96 5.68
N ILE A 50 5.78 -22.61 6.82
CA ILE A 50 5.27 -21.58 7.73
C ILE A 50 5.21 -20.23 7.02
N LYS A 51 6.27 -19.84 6.29
CA LYS A 51 6.29 -18.58 5.52
C LYS A 51 5.16 -18.54 4.49
N LYS A 52 4.92 -19.65 3.78
CA LYS A 52 3.84 -19.76 2.80
C LYS A 52 2.46 -19.68 3.46
N THR A 53 2.22 -20.45 4.53
CA THR A 53 0.96 -20.39 5.27
C THR A 53 0.75 -19.00 5.85
N LEU A 54 1.78 -18.35 6.38
CA LEU A 54 1.69 -16.99 6.89
C LEU A 54 1.29 -16.02 5.76
N GLN A 55 1.92 -16.10 4.59
CA GLN A 55 1.54 -15.28 3.43
C GLN A 55 0.07 -15.49 3.02
N GLU A 56 -0.43 -16.73 3.06
CA GLU A 56 -1.84 -17.04 2.81
C GLU A 56 -2.74 -16.40 3.86
N GLN A 57 -2.39 -16.49 5.16
CA GLN A 57 -3.13 -15.85 6.25
C GLN A 57 -3.14 -14.32 6.17
N PHE A 58 -2.06 -13.71 5.68
CA PHE A 58 -1.99 -12.25 5.47
C PHE A 58 -2.89 -11.79 4.30
N LYS A 59 -3.07 -12.63 3.27
CA LYS A 59 -3.97 -12.33 2.15
C LYS A 59 -5.43 -12.61 2.49
N ASN A 60 -5.68 -13.75 3.13
CA ASN A 60 -7.00 -14.21 3.51
C ASN A 60 -6.93 -14.88 4.90
N PRO A 61 -7.21 -14.13 5.98
CA PRO A 61 -7.08 -14.66 7.33
C PRO A 61 -8.15 -15.73 7.58
N GLU A 62 -7.73 -16.91 8.01
CA GLU A 62 -8.63 -18.00 8.38
C GLU A 62 -9.34 -17.74 9.72
N GLU A 63 -10.48 -18.37 9.94
CA GLU A 63 -11.28 -18.19 11.15
C GLU A 63 -10.49 -18.52 12.44
N ASN A 64 -9.59 -19.52 12.40
CA ASN A 64 -8.73 -19.87 13.54
C ASN A 64 -7.72 -18.77 13.86
N PHE A 65 -7.17 -18.11 12.83
CA PHE A 65 -6.23 -17.01 12.98
C PHE A 65 -6.94 -15.78 13.53
N VAL A 66 -8.11 -15.44 13.01
CA VAL A 66 -8.96 -14.36 13.54
C VAL A 66 -9.34 -14.64 14.99
N LYS A 67 -9.75 -15.88 15.31
CA LYS A 67 -10.11 -16.30 16.68
C LYS A 67 -8.99 -16.06 17.68
N PHE A 68 -7.73 -16.29 17.28
CA PHE A 68 -6.56 -16.03 18.11
C PHE A 68 -6.39 -14.54 18.43
N PHE A 69 -6.59 -13.65 17.45
CA PHE A 69 -6.57 -12.20 17.70
C PHE A 69 -7.77 -11.75 18.51
N THR A 70 -8.97 -12.25 18.20
CA THR A 70 -10.19 -11.93 18.95
C THR A 70 -10.06 -12.32 20.41
N SER A 71 -9.47 -13.49 20.74
CA SER A 71 -9.30 -13.89 22.15
C SER A 71 -8.29 -13.03 22.92
N LYS A 72 -7.38 -12.33 22.22
CA LYS A 72 -6.41 -11.42 22.85
C LYS A 72 -6.89 -9.97 22.89
N ALA A 73 -7.68 -9.54 21.93
CA ALA A 73 -8.11 -8.15 21.77
C ALA A 73 -9.52 -7.87 22.30
N TYR A 74 -10.35 -8.90 22.50
CA TYR A 74 -11.71 -8.76 22.99
C TYR A 74 -11.92 -9.56 24.28
N GLU A 75 -12.26 -8.85 25.35
CA GLU A 75 -12.67 -9.44 26.62
C GLU A 75 -14.20 -9.65 26.60
N GLY A 76 -14.64 -10.81 26.13
CA GLY A 76 -16.06 -11.16 26.08
C GLY A 76 -16.37 -12.46 25.32
N VAL A 77 -17.65 -12.83 25.28
CA VAL A 77 -18.10 -14.05 24.59
C VAL A 77 -17.99 -13.87 23.08
N GLN A 78 -17.25 -14.76 22.42
CA GLN A 78 -17.08 -14.76 20.97
C GLN A 78 -18.37 -15.22 20.27
N THR A 79 -19.31 -14.30 20.06
CA THR A 79 -20.51 -14.54 19.25
C THR A 79 -20.18 -14.52 17.76
N ALA A 80 -21.02 -15.13 16.92
CA ALA A 80 -20.81 -15.16 15.47
C ALA A 80 -20.71 -13.75 14.84
N LYS A 81 -21.42 -12.77 15.40
CA LYS A 81 -21.32 -11.36 14.98
C LYS A 81 -19.96 -10.75 15.28
N VAL A 82 -19.42 -11.00 16.49
CA VAL A 82 -18.09 -10.52 16.89
C VAL A 82 -17.01 -11.15 16.01
N LYS A 83 -17.10 -12.45 15.72
CA LYS A 83 -16.16 -13.12 14.81
C LYS A 83 -16.14 -12.51 13.40
N ALA A 84 -17.31 -12.21 12.83
CA ALA A 84 -17.40 -11.60 11.51
C ALA A 84 -16.79 -10.19 11.49
N GLN A 85 -17.08 -9.37 12.51
CA GLN A 85 -16.48 -8.04 12.66
C GLN A 85 -14.95 -8.13 12.84
N PHE A 86 -14.48 -9.07 13.66
CA PHE A 86 -13.05 -9.27 13.87
C PHE A 86 -12.35 -9.80 12.62
N LEU A 87 -13.01 -10.51 11.73
CA LEU A 87 -12.43 -10.93 10.45
C LEU A 87 -12.08 -9.71 9.60
N GLU A 88 -13.02 -8.77 9.46
CA GLU A 88 -12.79 -7.52 8.73
C GLU A 88 -11.71 -6.65 9.40
N ILE A 89 -11.78 -6.49 10.73
CA ILE A 89 -10.81 -5.71 11.50
C ILE A 89 -9.41 -6.33 11.39
N THR A 90 -9.29 -7.65 11.49
CA THR A 90 -8.00 -8.36 11.40
C THR A 90 -7.41 -8.22 10.00
N SER A 91 -8.23 -8.34 8.94
CA SER A 91 -7.78 -8.13 7.56
C SER A 91 -7.27 -6.70 7.33
N LYS A 92 -8.00 -5.70 7.85
CA LYS A 92 -7.57 -4.30 7.76
C LYS A 92 -6.28 -4.05 8.55
N ALA A 93 -6.19 -4.57 9.77
CA ALA A 93 -5.01 -4.42 10.62
C ALA A 93 -3.76 -5.07 10.02
N LEU A 94 -3.87 -6.24 9.39
CA LEU A 94 -2.75 -6.92 8.72
C LEU A 94 -2.22 -6.11 7.53
N LYS A 95 -3.11 -5.54 6.71
CA LYS A 95 -2.72 -4.67 5.58
C LYS A 95 -2.03 -3.40 6.08
N GLN A 96 -2.60 -2.78 7.10
CA GLN A 96 -2.01 -1.59 7.72
C GLN A 96 -0.63 -1.90 8.30
N PHE A 97 -0.48 -3.01 9.04
CA PHE A 97 0.81 -3.44 9.58
C PHE A 97 1.87 -3.70 8.51
N LEU A 98 1.49 -4.25 7.35
CA LEU A 98 2.42 -4.42 6.22
C LEU A 98 2.87 -3.08 5.65
N ASN A 99 1.94 -2.16 5.43
CA ASN A 99 2.26 -0.81 4.96
C ASN A 99 3.16 -0.07 5.97
N ASP A 100 2.85 -0.17 7.26
CA ASP A 100 3.64 0.43 8.33
C ASP A 100 5.04 -0.20 8.39
N SER A 101 5.16 -1.54 8.28
CA SER A 101 6.47 -2.21 8.26
C SER A 101 7.31 -1.84 7.04
N ILE A 102 6.69 -1.66 5.88
CA ILE A 102 7.35 -1.18 4.66
C ILE A 102 7.80 0.26 4.87
N ASN A 103 6.92 1.12 5.38
CA ASN A 103 7.22 2.51 5.70
C ASN A 103 8.35 2.63 6.73
N ASP A 104 8.37 1.80 7.77
CA ASP A 104 9.40 1.80 8.80
C ASP A 104 10.74 1.31 8.25
N ARG A 105 10.74 0.30 7.38
CA ARG A 105 11.96 -0.16 6.70
C ARG A 105 12.48 0.90 5.73
N LEU A 106 11.60 1.60 5.02
CA LEU A 106 11.95 2.73 4.15
C LEU A 106 12.51 3.91 4.97
N LYS A 107 11.86 4.30 6.06
CA LYS A 107 12.33 5.35 7.00
C LYS A 107 13.69 5.00 7.60
N SER A 108 13.88 3.73 8.01
CA SER A 108 15.14 3.24 8.54
C SER A 108 16.26 3.23 7.50
N ALA A 109 15.94 2.94 6.24
CA ALA A 109 16.90 2.99 5.14
C ALA A 109 17.23 4.43 4.67
N ILE A 110 16.30 5.38 4.89
CA ILE A 110 16.44 6.80 4.54
C ILE A 110 17.14 7.62 5.65
N GLY A 111 17.36 7.04 6.84
CA GLY A 111 18.18 7.65 7.88
C GLY A 111 17.51 8.80 8.64
N THR A 112 16.17 8.87 8.65
CA THR A 112 15.45 9.78 9.55
C THR A 112 15.19 9.09 10.87
N ASN A 113 16.11 9.34 11.79
CA ASN A 113 15.94 9.12 13.21
C ASN A 113 14.97 10.19 13.74
N GLU A 114 13.67 10.01 13.52
CA GLU A 114 12.64 10.82 14.19
C GLU A 114 11.65 9.89 14.89
N GLU A 115 11.65 10.02 16.22
CA GLU A 115 10.77 9.37 17.17
C GLU A 115 9.31 9.54 16.75
N VAL A 116 8.63 8.42 16.49
CA VAL A 116 7.19 8.41 16.34
C VAL A 116 6.57 8.62 17.72
N ALA A 117 6.19 9.87 17.98
CA ALA A 117 5.29 10.21 19.07
C ALA A 117 3.95 9.49 18.86
N ILE A 118 3.72 8.50 19.71
CA ILE A 118 2.45 7.79 19.89
C ILE A 118 1.36 8.82 20.18
N LYS A 119 0.42 9.01 19.24
CA LYS A 119 -0.91 9.54 19.56
C LYS A 119 -1.93 8.42 19.43
N ALA A 120 -2.14 7.75 20.57
CA ALA A 120 -3.36 7.03 20.84
C ALA A 120 -4.54 8.02 20.71
N GLN A 121 -5.42 7.80 19.76
CA GLN A 121 -6.78 8.35 19.80
C GLN A 121 -7.71 7.24 20.28
N GLU A 122 -7.99 7.30 21.58
CA GLU A 122 -9.16 6.68 22.20
C GLU A 122 -10.41 7.13 21.42
N SER A 123 -11.12 6.18 20.82
CA SER A 123 -12.50 6.37 20.39
C SER A 123 -13.40 5.91 21.53
N PRO A 124 -14.25 6.78 22.12
CA PRO A 124 -15.24 6.35 23.09
C PRO A 124 -16.28 5.46 22.41
N PHE A 125 -16.43 4.26 22.95
CA PHE A 125 -17.55 3.36 22.65
C PHE A 125 -18.84 4.03 23.14
N GLN A 126 -19.73 4.43 22.22
CA GLN A 126 -21.13 4.72 22.55
C GLN A 126 -22.08 3.84 21.73
N SER A 127 -22.95 3.22 22.51
CA SER A 127 -23.95 2.21 22.21
C SER A 127 -25.21 2.76 21.54
N VAL A 128 -25.66 2.05 20.50
CA VAL A 128 -27.04 1.65 20.14
C VAL A 128 -28.15 2.72 20.15
N ALA A 129 -28.71 3.02 18.97
CA ALA A 129 -30.15 2.98 18.66
C ALA A 129 -30.37 3.27 17.15
N VAL A 130 -31.57 2.94 16.67
CA VAL A 130 -31.95 2.58 15.29
C VAL A 130 -32.73 3.73 14.61
N GLU A 131 -32.76 3.67 13.27
CA GLU A 131 -33.80 4.18 12.34
C GLU A 131 -33.69 5.59 11.71
N ALA A 132 -33.47 5.54 10.39
CA ALA A 132 -34.24 6.14 9.29
C ALA A 132 -34.25 7.67 9.02
N GLU A 133 -33.87 7.94 7.76
CA GLU A 133 -34.31 8.99 6.82
C GLU A 133 -33.89 10.46 7.00
N THR A 134 -33.05 10.86 6.03
CA THR A 134 -33.16 12.05 5.17
C THR A 134 -33.37 13.42 5.82
N THR A 135 -32.33 14.26 5.80
CA THR A 135 -32.36 15.59 5.15
C THR A 135 -30.98 16.23 5.12
N LEU A 136 -30.76 17.00 4.06
CA LEU A 136 -29.60 17.84 3.77
C LEU A 136 -29.60 19.07 4.67
N GLU A 137 -28.40 19.54 5.06
CA GLU A 137 -27.93 20.93 5.21
C GLU A 137 -26.72 20.91 6.17
N GLN A 138 -25.50 20.95 5.65
CA GLN A 138 -24.66 22.15 5.51
C GLN A 138 -24.24 22.80 6.83
N GLY A 139 -22.92 22.88 7.00
CA GLY A 139 -22.25 23.82 7.88
C GLY A 139 -21.36 23.14 8.89
N GLU A 140 -20.07 23.03 8.58
CA GLU A 140 -19.02 23.47 9.49
C GLU A 140 -17.71 23.58 8.69
N GLU A 141 -17.44 24.81 8.25
CA GLU A 141 -16.11 25.29 7.97
C GLU A 141 -15.31 25.23 9.27
N ASP A 142 -14.26 24.41 9.34
CA ASP A 142 -13.08 24.81 10.11
C ASP A 142 -11.81 24.09 9.61
N ASN A 143 -10.78 24.90 9.36
CA ASN A 143 -9.40 24.53 9.05
C ASN A 143 -9.12 23.81 7.71
N GLN A 144 -9.20 24.55 6.60
CA GLN A 144 -8.49 24.22 5.35
C GLN A 144 -6.96 24.36 5.53
N LYS A 145 -6.37 23.48 6.33
CA LYS A 145 -4.93 23.20 6.24
C LYS A 145 -4.73 22.44 4.94
N ILE A 146 -3.80 22.90 4.13
CA ILE A 146 -3.29 22.16 2.96
C ILE A 146 -2.67 20.90 3.54
N VAL A 147 -3.42 19.79 3.52
CA VAL A 147 -2.97 18.48 3.98
C VAL A 147 -2.94 17.62 2.75
N THR A 148 -1.73 17.37 2.24
CA THR A 148 -1.52 16.40 1.18
C THR A 148 -1.98 15.04 1.68
N THR A 149 -3.01 14.52 1.06
CA THR A 149 -3.58 13.21 1.41
C THR A 149 -2.72 12.09 0.82
N GLU A 150 -2.77 10.90 1.44
CA GLU A 150 -2.09 9.72 0.91
C GLU A 150 -2.59 9.40 -0.52
N GLU A 151 -3.89 9.59 -0.76
CA GLU A 151 -4.48 9.40 -2.10
C GLU A 151 -3.91 10.35 -3.15
N GLU A 152 -3.67 11.62 -2.82
CA GLU A 152 -3.02 12.58 -3.73
C GLU A 152 -1.57 12.21 -4.00
N THR A 153 -0.88 11.69 -2.98
CA THR A 153 0.51 11.21 -3.11
C THR A 153 0.59 9.97 -4.00
N ASP A 154 -0.34 9.03 -3.84
CA ASP A 154 -0.43 7.83 -4.67
C ASP A 154 -0.83 8.18 -6.10
N GLY A 155 -1.81 9.05 -6.28
CA GLY A 155 -2.18 9.60 -7.59
C GLY A 155 -1.01 10.31 -8.28
N PHE A 156 -0.24 11.09 -7.54
CA PHE A 156 1.00 11.70 -8.03
C PHE A 156 2.02 10.67 -8.47
N ASN A 157 2.26 9.62 -7.67
CA ASN A 157 3.20 8.56 -8.00
C ASN A 157 2.79 7.80 -9.27
N ILE A 158 1.49 7.53 -9.46
CA ILE A 158 0.97 6.92 -10.69
C ILE A 158 1.20 7.83 -11.89
N VAL A 159 0.82 9.11 -11.79
CA VAL A 159 1.03 10.09 -12.86
C VAL A 159 2.52 10.25 -13.17
N LYS A 160 3.38 10.33 -12.16
CA LYS A 160 4.84 10.41 -12.28
C LYS A 160 5.41 9.18 -12.97
N ALA A 161 4.93 7.98 -12.65
CA ALA A 161 5.34 6.74 -13.30
C ALA A 161 4.95 6.70 -14.79
N ILE A 162 3.77 7.23 -15.15
CA ILE A 162 3.32 7.37 -16.54
C ILE A 162 4.21 8.38 -17.28
N LEU A 163 4.39 9.57 -16.71
CA LEU A 163 5.11 10.67 -17.34
C LEU A 163 6.62 10.43 -17.50
N ARG A 164 7.20 9.51 -16.72
CA ARG A 164 8.62 9.12 -16.83
C ARG A 164 9.03 8.63 -18.21
N VAL A 165 8.07 8.19 -19.03
CA VAL A 165 8.30 7.73 -20.39
C VAL A 165 8.79 8.86 -21.31
N LYS A 166 8.44 10.12 -21.00
CA LYS A 166 8.83 11.30 -21.79
C LYS A 166 9.60 12.37 -21.02
N LEU A 167 9.45 12.44 -19.70
CA LEU A 167 10.09 13.46 -18.86
C LEU A 167 10.94 12.82 -17.78
N ASP A 168 12.10 13.41 -17.51
CA ASP A 168 12.91 13.01 -16.36
C ASP A 168 12.15 13.23 -15.05
N VAL A 169 12.35 12.30 -14.12
CA VAL A 169 11.69 12.28 -12.80
C VAL A 169 11.92 13.58 -12.02
N SER A 170 13.10 14.18 -12.16
CA SER A 170 13.49 15.44 -11.52
C SER A 170 12.73 16.66 -12.04
N ARG A 171 12.12 16.57 -13.23
CA ARG A 171 11.34 17.65 -13.84
C ARG A 171 9.88 17.63 -13.41
N ILE A 172 9.41 16.58 -12.76
CA ILE A 172 8.01 16.42 -12.35
C ILE A 172 7.87 16.87 -10.89
N ALA A 173 7.27 18.05 -10.69
CA ALA A 173 7.04 18.63 -9.38
C ALA A 173 5.57 18.50 -8.97
N ALA A 174 5.35 18.21 -7.69
CA ALA A 174 4.05 18.25 -7.05
C ALA A 174 3.86 19.59 -6.34
N ARG A 175 2.67 20.17 -6.46
CA ARG A 175 2.29 21.40 -5.76
C ARG A 175 0.88 21.28 -5.22
N ASP A 176 0.79 21.19 -3.91
CA ASP A 176 -0.49 21.11 -3.24
C ASP A 176 -1.16 22.49 -3.19
N THR A 177 -2.46 22.52 -3.49
CA THR A 177 -3.29 23.71 -3.38
C THR A 177 -4.62 23.34 -2.74
N GLN A 178 -5.25 24.30 -2.08
CA GLN A 178 -6.52 24.10 -1.37
C GLN A 178 -7.65 23.50 -2.21
N SER A 179 -7.63 23.67 -3.53
CA SER A 179 -8.70 23.19 -4.42
C SER A 179 -8.30 21.99 -5.28
N TYR A 180 -7.00 21.70 -5.41
CA TYR A 180 -6.48 20.61 -6.24
C TYR A 180 -5.01 20.34 -5.96
N PHE A 181 -4.58 19.11 -6.23
CA PHE A 181 -3.18 18.75 -6.25
C PHE A 181 -2.59 18.97 -7.65
N GLY A 182 -1.70 19.93 -7.79
CA GLY A 182 -1.08 20.30 -9.07
C GLY A 182 0.15 19.46 -9.38
N ILE A 183 0.25 18.97 -10.62
CA ILE A 183 1.45 18.30 -11.13
C ILE A 183 2.01 19.17 -12.26
N LEU A 184 3.24 19.64 -12.07
CA LEU A 184 3.90 20.65 -12.90
C LEU A 184 5.19 20.11 -13.50
N CYS A 185 5.55 20.61 -14.67
CA CYS A 185 6.88 20.42 -15.25
C CYS A 185 7.81 21.56 -14.80
N ASP A 186 9.04 21.23 -14.41
CA ASP A 186 10.10 22.14 -13.96
C ASP A 186 9.68 23.08 -12.81
N ASP A 187 8.77 22.63 -11.94
CA ASP A 187 8.14 23.45 -10.87
C ASP A 187 7.61 24.81 -11.37
N ASN A 188 7.11 24.84 -12.61
CA ASN A 188 6.65 26.06 -13.24
C ASN A 188 5.13 26.04 -13.46
N ASN A 189 4.42 27.00 -12.86
CA ASN A 189 2.97 27.17 -13.01
C ASN A 189 2.53 27.43 -14.47
N ARG A 190 3.44 27.82 -15.36
CA ARG A 190 3.18 27.96 -16.81
C ARG A 190 3.24 26.63 -17.58
N LYS A 191 3.70 25.55 -16.94
CA LYS A 191 3.81 24.21 -17.51
C LYS A 191 3.03 23.16 -16.69
N PRO A 192 1.69 23.29 -16.58
CA PRO A 192 0.88 22.30 -15.87
C PRO A 192 0.77 20.99 -16.68
N LEU A 193 1.13 19.87 -16.06
CA LEU A 193 1.01 18.54 -16.64
C LEU A 193 -0.40 17.99 -16.39
N CYS A 194 -0.88 18.04 -15.15
CA CYS A 194 -2.27 17.78 -14.81
C CYS A 194 -2.61 18.31 -13.40
N ARG A 195 -3.90 18.25 -13.05
CA ARG A 195 -4.42 18.59 -11.72
C ARG A 195 -5.28 17.44 -11.21
N LEU A 196 -5.07 17.02 -9.98
CA LEU A 196 -5.89 16.01 -9.32
C LEU A 196 -6.91 16.72 -8.42
N TYR A 197 -8.18 16.41 -8.63
CA TYR A 197 -9.29 16.92 -7.82
C TYR A 197 -9.85 15.77 -6.99
N PHE A 198 -9.21 15.48 -5.86
CA PHE A 198 -9.64 14.40 -4.95
C PHE A 198 -10.48 14.92 -3.77
N ASN A 199 -10.57 16.24 -3.61
CA ASN A 199 -11.32 16.90 -2.54
C ASN A 199 -12.86 16.83 -2.69
N THR A 200 -13.36 16.29 -3.80
CA THR A 200 -14.80 16.19 -4.08
C THR A 200 -15.27 14.73 -4.07
N LYS A 201 -16.56 14.49 -3.73
CA LYS A 201 -17.17 13.16 -3.67
C LYS A 201 -16.96 12.34 -4.96
N GLN A 202 -16.95 13.00 -6.11
CA GLN A 202 -16.47 12.45 -7.38
C GLN A 202 -15.04 12.95 -7.61
N LYS A 203 -14.10 12.04 -7.90
CA LYS A 203 -12.71 12.38 -8.19
C LYS A 203 -12.56 12.77 -9.66
N TYR A 204 -11.69 13.73 -9.96
CA TYR A 204 -11.41 14.14 -11.34
C TYR A 204 -9.92 14.35 -11.60
N ILE A 205 -9.50 14.12 -12.83
CA ILE A 205 -8.20 14.53 -13.35
C ILE A 205 -8.40 15.62 -14.40
N GLY A 206 -7.87 16.79 -14.12
CA GLY A 206 -7.79 17.91 -15.04
C GLY A 206 -6.56 17.82 -15.93
N ILE A 207 -6.75 17.74 -17.25
CA ILE A 207 -5.66 17.81 -18.23
C ILE A 207 -5.86 19.07 -19.09
N THR A 208 -4.84 19.90 -19.19
CA THR A 208 -4.86 21.13 -19.99
C THR A 208 -4.43 20.84 -21.42
N ALA A 209 -5.36 20.42 -22.27
CA ALA A 209 -5.08 20.13 -23.66
C ALA A 209 -5.02 21.42 -24.51
N GLY A 210 -3.86 22.08 -24.61
CA GLY A 210 -3.43 22.97 -25.72
C GLY A 210 -4.15 24.32 -25.85
N ASP A 211 -5.47 24.34 -25.68
CA ASP A 211 -6.36 25.47 -25.92
C ASP A 211 -6.66 26.30 -24.66
N LYS A 212 -5.76 26.23 -23.66
CA LYS A 212 -5.90 26.83 -22.32
C LYS A 212 -7.15 26.39 -21.52
N LYS A 213 -8.03 25.56 -22.09
CA LYS A 213 -9.17 24.96 -21.39
C LYS A 213 -8.76 23.65 -20.75
N GLU A 214 -9.02 23.55 -19.45
CA GLU A 214 -8.85 22.34 -18.67
C GLU A 214 -10.02 21.39 -18.90
N ILE A 215 -9.72 20.15 -19.27
CA ILE A 215 -10.73 19.09 -19.41
C ILE A 215 -10.65 18.21 -18.18
N ARG A 216 -11.76 18.13 -17.44
CA ARG A 216 -11.89 17.27 -16.26
C ARG A 216 -12.41 15.90 -16.67
N HIS A 217 -11.62 14.86 -16.38
CA HIS A 217 -11.98 13.47 -16.56
C HIS A 217 -12.41 12.88 -15.22
N PRO A 218 -13.65 12.40 -15.05
CA PRO A 218 -14.05 11.72 -13.84
C PRO A 218 -13.29 10.41 -13.71
N ILE A 219 -12.84 10.10 -12.49
CA ILE A 219 -12.28 8.80 -12.13
C ILE A 219 -13.05 8.27 -10.92
N GLU A 220 -13.20 6.94 -10.84
CA GLU A 220 -13.78 6.26 -9.68
C GLU A 220 -12.67 5.71 -8.79
N ASN A 221 -11.61 5.14 -9.41
CA ASN A 221 -10.46 4.57 -8.73
C ASN A 221 -9.14 5.17 -9.25
N LEU A 222 -8.06 5.03 -8.46
CA LEU A 222 -6.72 5.45 -8.88
C LEU A 222 -6.20 4.66 -10.10
N ASP A 223 -6.74 3.46 -10.35
CA ASP A 223 -6.38 2.68 -11.54
C ASP A 223 -6.90 3.32 -12.85
N ASP A 224 -7.97 4.12 -12.80
CA ASP A 224 -8.54 4.79 -13.97
C ASP A 224 -7.57 5.83 -14.55
N ILE A 225 -6.56 6.25 -13.78
CA ILE A 225 -5.50 7.15 -14.21
C ILE A 225 -4.70 6.52 -15.36
N TYR A 226 -4.50 5.20 -15.37
CA TYR A 226 -3.85 4.51 -16.47
C TYR A 226 -4.64 4.62 -17.78
N GLY A 227 -5.96 4.70 -17.73
CA GLY A 227 -6.80 4.94 -18.91
C GLY A 227 -6.63 6.34 -19.53
N LEU A 228 -5.98 7.27 -18.81
CA LEU A 228 -5.67 8.62 -19.27
C LEU A 228 -4.19 8.79 -19.64
N SER A 229 -3.40 7.71 -19.66
CA SER A 229 -1.95 7.74 -19.92
C SER A 229 -1.59 8.47 -21.20
N ASP A 230 -2.28 8.17 -22.30
CA ASP A 230 -1.99 8.72 -23.62
C ASP A 230 -2.18 10.24 -23.64
N LYS A 231 -3.23 10.74 -22.98
CA LYS A 231 -3.53 12.17 -22.87
C LYS A 231 -2.51 12.90 -21.98
N LEU A 232 -2.07 12.25 -20.90
CA LEU A 232 -1.02 12.78 -20.03
C LEU A 232 0.31 12.88 -20.78
N LEU A 233 0.67 11.85 -21.55
CA LEU A 233 1.87 11.82 -22.38
C LEU A 233 1.83 12.79 -23.57
N GLU A 234 0.65 13.01 -24.15
CA GLU A 234 0.45 14.03 -25.18
C GLU A 234 0.64 15.44 -24.60
N ASN A 235 0.07 15.71 -23.43
CA ASN A 235 0.25 17.00 -22.78
C ASN A 235 1.70 17.23 -22.35
N ALA A 236 2.39 16.21 -21.85
CA ALA A 236 3.80 16.26 -21.46
C ALA A 236 4.72 16.59 -22.63
N ALA A 237 4.44 16.07 -23.82
CA ALA A 237 5.23 16.31 -25.04
C ALA A 237 5.29 17.78 -25.46
N ARG A 238 4.37 18.63 -24.98
CA ARG A 238 4.43 20.08 -25.24
C ARG A 238 5.50 20.80 -24.42
N PHE A 239 6.02 20.16 -23.39
CA PHE A 239 6.99 20.72 -22.45
C PHE A 239 8.36 20.02 -22.53
N GLU A 240 8.49 19.06 -23.45
CA GLU A 240 9.74 18.42 -23.86
C GLU A 240 10.66 19.41 -24.58
#